data_AF-A0A5C7IQT2-F1
#
_entry.id   AF-A0A5C7IQT2-F1
#
_cell.length_a   1.000
_cell.length_b   1.000
_cell.length_c   1.000
_cell.angle_alpha   90.00
_cell.angle_beta   90.00
_cell.angle_gamma   90.00
#
_symmetry.space_group_name_H-M   'P 1'
#
loop_
_entity.id
_entity.type
_entity.pdbx_description
1 polymer ?
#
loop_
_entity_poly.entity_id
_entity_poly.type
_entity_poly.pdbx_seq_one_letter_code
_entity_poly.pdbx_strand_id
1 'polypeptide(L)'
;MKAGWSYVKKTLKGSTGNWITFVLWIISISLDPIICYVPSIYDEKMMFKINSPLLISIWVLYWSLLMYRISISFCENERKLQIFNQAESVALLLSNLFGGLWYLFAVWKKLACWKHVCSKNANICHYDYANNRFNVSEGNKLLNDNCFANKTEDPYELGIFKDAFASRIVEETTELWKKLLYCFRWGIQNISGFGTNLQVSTYAWENIFVILIVIYGVGTFTFFIGNMQNLMKSAIDERRKNEDRVIKQQLQQWFSFGKISENLQNCIKEYHQYNGQQTRGVDVKSLCRNLPKDVGNNLKHKLCLELKKKKSVLY
;
A
#
# COMPACT_ATOMS: atom_id res chain seq x y z
N MET A 1 25.13 -3.16 -6.62
CA MET A 1 23.81 -3.79 -6.92
C MET A 1 23.68 -5.23 -6.40
N LYS A 2 24.65 -6.14 -6.64
CA LYS A 2 24.55 -7.55 -6.21
C LYS A 2 24.42 -7.78 -4.69
N ALA A 3 25.06 -6.95 -3.86
CA ALA A 3 24.99 -7.08 -2.39
C ALA A 3 23.61 -6.72 -1.81
N GLY A 4 22.98 -5.63 -2.29
CA GLY A 4 21.62 -5.25 -1.88
C GLY A 4 20.56 -6.26 -2.32
N TRP A 5 20.75 -6.90 -3.48
CA TRP A 5 19.88 -8.00 -3.91
C TRP A 5 20.05 -9.25 -3.05
N SER A 6 21.26 -9.51 -2.53
CA SER A 6 21.52 -10.61 -1.60
C SER A 6 20.85 -10.39 -0.24
N TYR A 7 20.88 -9.16 0.29
CA TYR A 7 20.16 -8.79 1.51
C TYR A 7 18.65 -8.93 1.32
N VAL A 8 18.07 -8.33 0.27
CA VAL A 8 16.65 -8.49 -0.09
C VAL A 8 16.26 -9.97 -0.22
N LYS A 9 17.09 -10.79 -0.87
CA LYS A 9 16.85 -12.23 -1.02
C LYS A 9 16.97 -12.99 0.31
N LYS A 10 17.80 -12.53 1.26
CA LYS A 10 17.99 -13.11 2.59
C LYS A 10 16.87 -12.70 3.56
N THR A 11 16.38 -11.46 3.45
CA THR A 11 15.20 -10.96 4.17
C THR A 11 13.93 -11.63 3.64
N LEU A 12 13.83 -11.86 2.33
CA LEU A 12 12.75 -12.65 1.71
C LEU A 12 12.86 -14.15 2.07
N LYS A 13 14.07 -14.72 2.15
CA LYS A 13 14.28 -16.12 2.59
C LYS A 13 14.01 -16.35 4.07
N GLY A 14 14.13 -15.34 4.93
CA GLY A 14 13.76 -15.44 6.35
C GLY A 14 12.24 -15.49 6.58
N SER A 15 11.45 -15.22 5.54
CA SER A 15 9.99 -15.19 5.54
C SER A 15 9.38 -16.30 4.67
N THR A 16 10.07 -17.44 4.52
CA THR A 16 9.51 -18.63 3.83
C THR A 16 8.73 -19.54 4.77
N GLY A 17 8.50 -19.12 6.02
CA GLY A 17 7.50 -19.71 6.91
C GLY A 17 6.10 -19.42 6.37
N ASN A 18 5.70 -20.24 5.40
CA ASN A 18 4.37 -20.39 4.85
C ASN A 18 3.79 -19.22 4.03
N TRP A 19 4.37 -18.95 2.85
CA TRP A 19 3.75 -18.16 1.77
C TRP A 19 2.30 -18.56 1.50
N ILE A 20 1.97 -19.85 1.64
CA ILE A 20 0.61 -20.38 1.52
C ILE A 20 -0.31 -19.77 2.59
N THR A 21 0.13 -19.67 3.85
CA THR A 21 -0.68 -19.04 4.90
C THR A 21 -0.88 -17.55 4.64
N PHE A 22 0.15 -16.85 4.15
CA PHE A 22 0.03 -15.45 3.75
C PHE A 22 -1.00 -15.26 2.63
N VAL A 23 -0.91 -16.08 1.58
CA VAL A 23 -1.87 -16.05 0.46
C VAL A 23 -3.29 -16.40 0.93
N LEU A 24 -3.45 -17.43 1.76
CA LEU A 24 -4.75 -17.80 2.34
C LEU A 24 -5.32 -16.70 3.24
N TRP A 25 -4.46 -15.97 3.97
CA TRP A 25 -4.86 -14.84 4.78
C TRP A 25 -5.37 -13.68 3.91
N ILE A 26 -4.65 -13.34 2.83
CA ILE A 26 -5.07 -12.32 1.85
C ILE A 26 -6.37 -12.70 1.15
N ILE A 27 -6.51 -13.95 0.72
CA ILE A 27 -7.74 -14.45 0.07
C ILE A 27 -8.90 -14.35 1.06
N SER A 28 -8.71 -14.83 2.28
CA SER A 28 -9.75 -14.76 3.30
C SER A 28 -10.18 -13.31 3.57
N ILE A 29 -9.23 -12.39 3.69
CA ILE A 29 -9.47 -10.96 3.92
C ILE A 29 -10.24 -10.33 2.75
N SER A 30 -9.92 -10.74 1.54
CA SER A 30 -10.55 -10.24 0.32
C SER A 30 -11.97 -10.78 0.12
N LEU A 31 -12.35 -11.86 0.81
CA LEU A 31 -13.69 -12.43 0.76
C LEU A 31 -14.67 -11.71 1.73
N ASP A 32 -14.16 -10.97 2.73
CA ASP A 32 -14.97 -10.29 3.74
C ASP A 32 -15.98 -9.26 3.15
N PRO A 33 -15.66 -8.47 2.11
CA PRO A 33 -16.61 -7.53 1.51
C PRO A 33 -17.57 -8.17 0.49
N ILE A 34 -17.48 -9.48 0.21
CA ILE A 34 -18.28 -10.12 -0.85
C ILE A 34 -19.79 -10.06 -0.56
N ILE A 35 -20.15 -10.00 0.72
CA ILE A 35 -21.54 -9.80 1.14
C ILE A 35 -22.17 -8.52 0.56
N CYS A 36 -21.35 -7.49 0.31
CA CYS A 36 -21.82 -6.22 -0.25
C CYS A 36 -22.35 -6.36 -1.68
N TYR A 37 -21.92 -7.41 -2.41
CA TYR A 37 -22.27 -7.62 -3.82
C TYR A 37 -23.49 -8.53 -4.02
N VAL A 38 -24.01 -9.12 -2.94
CA VAL A 38 -25.21 -9.98 -2.99
C VAL A 38 -26.45 -9.19 -3.43
N PRO A 39 -26.70 -7.95 -2.95
CA PRO A 39 -27.80 -7.16 -3.44
C PRO A 39 -27.58 -6.76 -4.89
N SER A 40 -28.59 -6.98 -5.72
CA SER A 40 -28.56 -6.60 -7.14
C SER A 40 -29.91 -6.04 -7.56
N ILE A 41 -29.89 -5.21 -8.59
CA ILE A 41 -31.08 -4.57 -9.14
C ILE A 41 -31.35 -5.13 -10.52
N TYR A 42 -32.56 -5.62 -10.73
CA TYR A 42 -33.03 -6.01 -12.05
C TYR A 42 -33.78 -4.84 -12.67
N ASP A 43 -33.06 -4.05 -13.47
CA ASP A 43 -33.53 -2.74 -13.97
C ASP A 43 -34.78 -2.87 -14.86
N GLU A 44 -34.83 -3.90 -15.71
CA GLU A 44 -35.96 -4.13 -16.62
C GLU A 44 -37.28 -4.43 -15.91
N LYS A 45 -37.24 -5.02 -14.71
CA LYS A 45 -38.46 -5.28 -13.91
C LYS A 45 -38.58 -4.33 -12.72
N MET A 46 -37.67 -3.38 -12.53
CA MET A 46 -37.63 -2.49 -11.37
C MET A 46 -37.70 -3.29 -10.05
N MET A 47 -36.94 -4.39 -10.00
CA MET A 47 -37.03 -5.38 -8.92
C MET A 47 -35.72 -5.43 -8.14
N PHE A 48 -35.84 -5.44 -6.83
CA PHE A 48 -34.72 -5.68 -5.94
C PHE A 48 -34.57 -7.19 -5.70
N LYS A 49 -33.39 -7.72 -5.99
CA LYS A 49 -33.13 -9.16 -5.83
C LYS A 49 -31.96 -9.40 -4.88
N ILE A 50 -32.24 -10.24 -3.89
CA ILE A 50 -31.23 -10.84 -3.02
C ILE A 50 -31.16 -12.32 -3.38
N ASN A 51 -29.98 -12.77 -3.81
CA ASN A 51 -29.77 -14.18 -4.09
C ASN A 51 -29.50 -14.93 -2.78
N SER A 52 -30.56 -15.38 -2.11
CA SER A 52 -30.49 -16.07 -0.80
C SER A 52 -29.52 -17.27 -0.77
N PRO A 53 -29.50 -18.20 -1.75
CA PRO A 53 -28.53 -19.30 -1.71
C PRO A 53 -27.08 -18.83 -1.88
N LEU A 54 -26.84 -17.76 -2.66
CA LEU A 54 -25.52 -17.13 -2.76
C LEU A 54 -25.14 -16.43 -1.44
N LEU A 55 -26.08 -15.77 -0.78
CA LEU A 55 -25.85 -15.14 0.53
C LEU A 55 -25.44 -16.18 1.58
N ILE A 56 -26.15 -17.31 1.62
CA ILE A 56 -25.88 -18.41 2.55
C ILE A 56 -24.50 -19.02 2.24
N SER A 57 -24.17 -19.26 0.97
CA SER A 57 -22.86 -19.82 0.60
C SER A 57 -21.72 -18.88 0.95
N ILE A 58 -21.87 -17.57 0.72
CA ILE A 58 -20.90 -16.54 1.14
C ILE A 58 -20.77 -16.51 2.67
N TRP A 59 -21.89 -16.57 3.40
CA TRP A 59 -21.87 -16.61 4.87
C TRP A 59 -21.11 -17.83 5.40
N VAL A 60 -21.38 -19.02 4.86
CA VAL A 60 -20.69 -20.26 5.26
C VAL A 60 -19.20 -20.18 4.94
N LEU A 61 -18.84 -19.67 3.75
CA LEU A 61 -17.44 -19.45 3.36
C LEU A 61 -16.76 -18.43 4.29
N TYR A 62 -17.43 -17.34 4.62
CA TYR A 62 -16.92 -16.32 5.53
C TYR A 62 -16.64 -16.90 6.92
N TRP A 63 -17.61 -17.60 7.52
CA TRP A 63 -17.45 -18.18 8.86
C TRP A 63 -16.40 -19.30 8.88
N SER A 64 -16.37 -20.16 7.87
CA SER A 64 -15.34 -21.21 7.80
C SER A 64 -13.93 -20.62 7.72
N LEU A 65 -13.74 -19.55 6.94
CA LEU A 65 -12.46 -18.86 6.83
C LEU A 65 -12.10 -18.07 8.09
N LEU A 66 -13.09 -17.46 8.76
CA LEU A 66 -12.89 -16.79 10.05
C LEU A 66 -12.42 -17.78 11.12
N MET A 67 -13.08 -18.96 11.21
CA MET A 67 -12.70 -20.02 12.12
C MET A 67 -11.29 -20.56 11.80
N TYR A 68 -10.95 -20.69 10.52
CA TYR A 68 -9.60 -21.07 10.09
C TYR A 68 -8.54 -20.05 10.52
N ARG A 69 -8.80 -18.75 10.39
CA ARG A 69 -7.88 -17.69 10.87
C ARG A 69 -7.67 -17.73 12.38
N ILE A 70 -8.76 -17.89 13.14
CA ILE A 70 -8.70 -18.00 14.60
C ILE A 70 -7.83 -19.22 14.96
N SER A 71 -8.04 -20.36 14.28
CA SER A 71 -7.29 -21.59 14.52
C SER A 71 -5.78 -21.43 14.23
N ILE A 72 -5.41 -20.78 13.12
CA ILE A 72 -4.00 -20.44 12.84
C ILE A 72 -3.42 -19.51 13.91
N SER A 73 -4.17 -18.47 14.31
CA SER A 73 -3.72 -17.51 15.32
C SER A 73 -3.46 -18.16 16.68
N PHE A 74 -4.13 -19.27 17.01
CA PHE A 74 -3.85 -20.06 18.20
C PHE A 74 -2.63 -20.98 18.03
N CYS A 75 -2.32 -21.40 16.80
CA CYS A 75 -1.19 -22.29 16.50
C CYS A 75 0.16 -21.57 16.36
N GLU A 76 0.19 -20.34 15.86
CA GLU A 76 1.42 -19.66 15.45
C GLU A 76 1.85 -18.58 16.47
N ASN A 77 2.63 -18.99 17.48
CA ASN A 77 3.21 -18.09 18.50
C ASN A 77 4.55 -17.47 18.07
N GLU A 78 4.61 -16.85 16.89
CA GLU A 78 5.83 -16.21 16.37
C GLU A 78 5.55 -14.74 16.00
N ARG A 79 5.81 -13.83 16.95
CA ARG A 79 5.67 -12.35 16.82
C ARG A 79 6.51 -11.71 15.70
N LYS A 80 7.29 -12.48 14.93
CA LYS A 80 8.33 -11.95 14.03
C LYS A 80 7.92 -11.86 12.55
N LEU A 81 6.86 -12.54 12.11
CA LEU A 81 6.41 -12.49 10.70
C LEU A 81 5.42 -11.34 10.40
N GLN A 82 5.00 -10.58 11.42
CA GLN A 82 3.82 -9.71 11.33
C GLN A 82 4.07 -8.28 10.83
N ILE A 83 5.29 -7.73 10.94
CA ILE A 83 5.48 -6.27 10.85
C ILE A 83 5.77 -5.77 9.43
N PHE A 84 6.40 -6.58 8.57
CA PHE A 84 6.85 -6.12 7.24
C PHE A 84 5.86 -6.36 6.09
N ASN A 85 4.91 -7.29 6.25
CA ASN A 85 3.85 -7.60 5.27
C ASN A 85 2.49 -6.96 5.60
N GLN A 86 2.43 -6.11 6.64
CA GLN A 86 1.19 -5.55 7.18
C GLN A 86 0.70 -4.31 6.41
N ALA A 87 1.59 -3.53 5.79
CA ALA A 87 1.22 -2.27 5.13
C ALA A 87 0.43 -2.47 3.84
N GLU A 88 0.99 -3.26 2.92
CA GLU A 88 0.41 -3.49 1.60
C GLU A 88 -0.87 -4.33 1.70
N SER A 89 -0.91 -5.29 2.62
CA SER A 89 -2.11 -6.10 2.87
C SER A 89 -3.28 -5.27 3.43
N VAL A 90 -3.00 -4.30 4.32
CA VAL A 90 -4.04 -3.43 4.91
C VAL A 90 -4.61 -2.46 3.87
N ALA A 91 -3.77 -1.88 3.00
CA ALA A 91 -4.25 -0.98 1.94
C ALA A 91 -5.16 -1.70 0.93
N LEU A 92 -4.78 -2.92 0.53
CA LEU A 92 -5.59 -3.75 -0.37
C LEU A 92 -6.90 -4.19 0.28
N LEU A 93 -6.87 -4.56 1.57
CA LEU A 93 -8.08 -4.88 2.35
C LEU A 93 -9.04 -3.70 2.41
N LEU A 94 -8.56 -2.53 2.82
CA LEU A 94 -9.38 -1.33 2.93
C LEU A 94 -9.97 -0.97 1.57
N SER A 95 -9.20 -1.10 0.48
CA SER A 95 -9.68 -0.84 -0.87
C SER A 95 -10.84 -1.75 -1.25
N ASN A 96 -10.74 -3.03 -0.92
CA ASN A 96 -11.79 -4.02 -1.17
C ASN A 96 -13.05 -3.74 -0.33
N LEU A 97 -12.86 -3.35 0.93
CA LEU A 97 -13.96 -2.95 1.84
C LEU A 97 -14.69 -1.70 1.33
N PHE A 98 -13.97 -0.61 1.06
CA PHE A 98 -14.56 0.64 0.62
C PHE A 98 -15.19 0.52 -0.77
N GLY A 99 -14.60 -0.28 -1.67
CA GLY A 99 -15.20 -0.62 -2.96
C GLY A 99 -16.51 -1.40 -2.82
N GLY A 100 -16.55 -2.40 -1.94
CA GLY A 100 -17.78 -3.16 -1.66
C GLY A 100 -18.87 -2.29 -1.04
N LEU A 101 -18.53 -1.49 -0.03
CA LEU A 101 -19.47 -0.54 0.58
C LEU A 101 -20.00 0.47 -0.44
N TRP A 102 -19.14 0.98 -1.32
CA TRP A 102 -19.56 1.88 -2.39
C TRP A 102 -20.58 1.22 -3.33
N TYR A 103 -20.37 -0.03 -3.74
CA TYR A 103 -21.36 -0.78 -4.53
C TYR A 103 -22.69 -0.94 -3.79
N LEU A 104 -22.65 -1.36 -2.52
CA LEU A 104 -23.86 -1.55 -1.70
C LEU A 104 -24.63 -0.23 -1.57
N PHE A 105 -23.92 0.86 -1.33
CA PHE A 105 -24.50 2.19 -1.23
C PHE A 105 -25.03 2.69 -2.58
N ALA A 106 -24.41 2.32 -3.71
CA ALA A 106 -24.96 2.59 -5.04
C ALA A 106 -26.32 1.89 -5.25
N VAL A 107 -26.42 0.61 -4.87
CA VAL A 107 -27.70 -0.14 -4.88
C VAL A 107 -28.75 0.60 -4.04
N TRP A 108 -28.40 0.99 -2.82
CA TRP A 108 -29.32 1.67 -1.90
C TRP A 108 -29.73 3.05 -2.41
N LYS A 109 -28.80 3.80 -2.99
CA LYS A 109 -29.06 5.12 -3.60
C LYS A 109 -30.04 5.00 -4.76
N LYS A 110 -29.92 3.97 -5.60
CA LYS A 110 -30.86 3.68 -6.69
C LYS A 110 -32.26 3.35 -6.17
N LEU A 111 -32.36 2.48 -5.16
CA LEU A 111 -33.64 2.15 -4.51
C LEU A 111 -34.28 3.37 -3.83
N ALA A 112 -33.49 4.22 -3.17
CA ALA A 112 -33.96 5.44 -2.54
C ALA A 112 -34.51 6.42 -3.58
N CYS A 113 -33.84 6.56 -4.73
CA CYS A 113 -34.33 7.37 -5.83
C CYS A 113 -35.66 6.85 -6.37
N TRP A 114 -35.77 5.54 -6.60
CA TRP A 114 -37.02 4.93 -7.04
C TRP A 114 -38.16 5.16 -6.07
N LYS A 115 -37.91 4.96 -4.78
CA LYS A 115 -38.90 5.20 -3.72
C LYS A 115 -39.33 6.67 -3.67
N HIS A 116 -38.41 7.62 -3.86
CA HIS A 116 -38.70 9.06 -3.88
C HIS A 116 -39.55 9.49 -5.07
N VAL A 117 -39.26 8.96 -6.26
CA VAL A 117 -40.08 9.23 -7.46
C VAL A 117 -41.46 8.60 -7.30
N CYS A 118 -41.52 7.38 -6.75
CA CYS A 118 -42.76 6.64 -6.54
C CYS A 118 -43.66 7.33 -5.49
N SER A 119 -43.09 7.86 -4.41
CA SER A 119 -43.86 8.54 -3.36
C SER A 119 -44.50 9.85 -3.83
N LYS A 120 -43.86 10.56 -4.77
CA LYS A 120 -44.45 11.75 -5.41
C LYS A 120 -45.57 11.42 -6.39
N ASN A 121 -45.55 10.23 -6.97
CA ASN A 121 -46.46 9.79 -8.03
C ASN A 121 -47.24 8.53 -7.61
N ALA A 122 -47.90 8.57 -6.45
CA ALA A 122 -48.58 7.42 -5.84
C ALA A 122 -49.69 6.80 -6.73
N ASN A 123 -50.27 7.58 -7.64
CA ASN A 123 -51.28 7.10 -8.59
C ASN A 123 -50.67 6.31 -9.77
N ILE A 124 -49.38 6.48 -10.02
CA ILE A 124 -48.65 5.93 -11.19
C ILE A 124 -47.69 4.82 -10.77
N CYS A 125 -47.23 4.83 -9.51
CA CYS A 125 -46.24 3.89 -9.02
C CYS A 125 -46.62 3.32 -7.64
N HIS A 126 -46.49 2.00 -7.49
CA HIS A 126 -46.68 1.30 -6.22
C HIS A 126 -45.56 0.29 -5.98
N TYR A 127 -45.09 0.18 -4.74
CA TYR A 127 -44.11 -0.83 -4.35
C TYR A 127 -44.79 -2.11 -3.89
N ASP A 128 -44.64 -3.17 -4.67
CA ASP A 128 -45.08 -4.52 -4.35
C ASP A 128 -44.08 -5.19 -3.40
N TYR A 129 -44.44 -5.21 -2.11
CA TYR A 129 -43.65 -5.84 -1.05
C TYR A 129 -43.52 -7.36 -1.19
N ALA A 130 -44.48 -8.04 -1.83
CA ALA A 130 -44.43 -9.49 -1.97
C ALA A 130 -43.37 -9.91 -3.00
N ASN A 131 -43.20 -9.12 -4.06
CA ASN A 131 -42.24 -9.38 -5.13
C ASN A 131 -41.00 -8.47 -5.09
N ASN A 132 -40.86 -7.62 -4.06
CA ASN A 132 -39.81 -6.61 -3.94
C ASN A 132 -39.64 -5.75 -5.21
N ARG A 133 -40.77 -5.32 -5.79
CA ARG A 133 -40.82 -4.73 -7.14
C ARG A 133 -41.55 -3.40 -7.13
N PHE A 134 -41.07 -2.43 -7.92
CA PHE A 134 -41.85 -1.23 -8.24
C PHE A 134 -42.72 -1.48 -9.48
N ASN A 135 -44.03 -1.42 -9.32
CA ASN A 135 -45.00 -1.48 -10.42
C ASN A 135 -45.33 -0.06 -10.87
N VAL A 136 -45.23 0.20 -12.18
CA VAL A 136 -45.38 1.53 -12.77
C VAL A 136 -46.32 1.48 -13.96
N SER A 137 -47.37 2.31 -13.93
CA SER A 137 -48.45 2.33 -14.93
C SER A 137 -47.98 2.85 -16.29
N GLU A 138 -47.08 3.84 -16.31
CA GLU A 138 -46.54 4.47 -17.53
C GLU A 138 -45.25 3.79 -18.04
N GLY A 139 -44.96 2.58 -17.57
CA GLY A 139 -43.74 1.84 -17.88
C GLY A 139 -42.50 2.41 -17.18
N ASN A 140 -41.36 1.74 -17.39
CA ASN A 140 -40.09 2.00 -16.67
C ASN A 140 -39.46 3.38 -16.96
N LYS A 141 -39.99 4.12 -17.93
CA LYS A 141 -39.42 5.38 -18.41
C LYS A 141 -39.38 6.45 -17.33
N LEU A 142 -40.42 6.57 -16.50
CA LEU A 142 -40.48 7.57 -15.42
C LEU A 142 -39.36 7.43 -14.39
N LEU A 143 -39.04 6.20 -13.98
CA LEU A 143 -37.97 5.93 -13.01
C LEU A 143 -36.59 6.06 -13.64
N ASN A 144 -36.41 5.51 -14.84
CA ASN A 144 -35.15 5.61 -15.58
C ASN A 144 -34.80 7.07 -15.89
N ASP A 145 -35.77 7.88 -16.31
CA ASP A 145 -35.55 9.27 -16.70
C ASP A 145 -35.20 10.20 -15.53
N ASN A 146 -35.52 9.79 -14.29
CA ASN A 146 -35.30 10.57 -13.07
C ASN A 146 -34.16 10.01 -12.19
N CYS A 147 -33.84 8.73 -12.31
CA CYS A 147 -32.84 8.04 -11.47
C CYS A 147 -31.62 7.55 -12.26
N PHE A 148 -31.51 7.88 -13.55
CA PHE A 148 -30.36 7.53 -14.38
C PHE A 148 -29.54 8.78 -14.77
N ALA A 149 -28.22 8.63 -14.77
CA ALA A 149 -27.22 9.70 -14.87
C ALA A 149 -27.08 10.40 -16.24
N ASN A 150 -28.04 10.23 -17.16
CA ASN A 150 -27.90 10.66 -18.57
C ASN A 150 -28.49 12.04 -18.90
N LYS A 151 -28.87 12.86 -17.92
CA LYS A 151 -29.36 14.22 -18.17
C LYS A 151 -28.36 15.26 -17.67
N THR A 152 -28.26 16.35 -18.43
CA THR A 152 -27.38 17.51 -18.16
C THR A 152 -27.70 18.23 -16.86
N GLU A 153 -28.92 18.06 -16.34
CA GLU A 153 -29.31 18.39 -14.98
C GLU A 153 -29.63 17.07 -14.29
N ASP A 154 -28.84 16.66 -13.30
CA ASP A 154 -29.12 15.49 -12.45
C ASP A 154 -30.28 15.87 -11.51
N PRO A 155 -31.53 15.43 -11.73
CA PRO A 155 -32.67 15.87 -10.93
C PRO A 155 -32.63 15.28 -9.51
N TYR A 156 -31.86 14.23 -9.31
CA TYR A 156 -31.60 13.57 -8.04
C TYR A 156 -30.09 13.48 -7.87
N GLU A 157 -29.48 14.35 -7.07
CA GLU A 157 -28.03 14.44 -6.88
C GLU A 157 -27.40 13.06 -6.58
N LEU A 158 -26.85 12.41 -7.62
CA LEU A 158 -26.33 11.04 -7.54
C LEU A 158 -24.97 10.99 -6.84
N GLY A 159 -24.24 12.12 -6.84
CA GLY A 159 -22.95 12.28 -6.17
C GLY A 159 -21.94 11.21 -6.60
N ILE A 160 -21.32 10.58 -5.61
CA ILE A 160 -20.22 9.63 -5.79
C ILE A 160 -20.65 8.32 -6.50
N PHE A 161 -21.94 8.10 -6.70
CA PHE A 161 -22.49 6.89 -7.33
C PHE A 161 -22.80 7.06 -8.82
N LYS A 162 -22.57 8.26 -9.38
CA LYS A 162 -22.81 8.54 -10.80
C LYS A 162 -22.11 7.54 -11.72
N ASP A 163 -20.86 7.21 -11.42
CA ASP A 163 -20.05 6.25 -12.18
C ASP A 163 -20.62 4.82 -12.11
N ALA A 164 -21.16 4.39 -10.96
CA ALA A 164 -21.80 3.08 -10.80
C ALA A 164 -23.04 2.93 -11.70
N PHE A 165 -23.78 4.02 -11.90
CA PHE A 165 -24.98 4.00 -12.72
C PHE A 165 -24.65 4.12 -14.21
N ALA A 166 -23.69 4.97 -14.57
CA ALA A 166 -23.20 5.09 -15.95
C ALA A 166 -22.60 3.76 -16.47
N SER A 167 -21.86 3.06 -15.62
CA SER A 167 -21.25 1.76 -15.95
C SER A 167 -22.20 0.56 -15.86
N ARG A 168 -23.44 0.75 -15.37
CA ARG A 168 -24.45 -0.30 -15.17
C ARG A 168 -23.99 -1.46 -14.25
N ILE A 169 -22.98 -1.23 -13.43
CA ILE A 169 -22.39 -2.27 -12.56
C ILE A 169 -23.38 -2.82 -11.52
N VAL A 170 -24.38 -2.01 -11.16
CA VAL A 170 -25.44 -2.31 -10.17
C VAL A 170 -26.47 -3.31 -10.70
N GLU A 171 -26.55 -3.48 -12.03
CA GLU A 171 -27.52 -4.35 -12.67
C GLU A 171 -27.22 -5.84 -12.44
N GLU A 172 -28.26 -6.67 -12.36
CA GLU A 172 -28.13 -8.13 -12.18
C GLU A 172 -27.41 -8.81 -13.35
N THR A 173 -27.55 -8.28 -14.56
CA THR A 173 -26.95 -8.82 -15.81
C THR A 173 -25.41 -8.89 -15.75
N THR A 174 -24.79 -8.13 -14.85
CA THR A 174 -23.33 -8.09 -14.71
C THR A 174 -22.83 -9.27 -13.88
N GLU A 175 -21.85 -10.01 -14.41
CA GLU A 175 -21.18 -11.09 -13.70
C GLU A 175 -20.50 -10.61 -12.40
N LEU A 176 -20.55 -11.44 -11.35
CA LEU A 176 -20.00 -11.11 -10.02
C LEU A 176 -18.52 -10.69 -10.07
N TRP A 177 -17.69 -11.38 -10.86
CA TRP A 177 -16.26 -11.05 -11.00
C TRP A 177 -16.02 -9.66 -11.60
N LYS A 178 -16.87 -9.24 -12.54
CA LYS A 178 -16.81 -7.89 -13.12
C LYS A 178 -17.16 -6.84 -12.06
N LYS A 179 -18.19 -7.08 -11.25
CA LYS A 179 -18.56 -6.21 -10.12
C LYS A 179 -17.42 -6.07 -9.11
N LEU A 180 -16.83 -7.20 -8.72
CA LEU A 180 -15.71 -7.26 -7.77
C LEU A 180 -14.51 -6.46 -8.28
N LEU A 181 -14.02 -6.75 -9.49
CA LEU A 181 -12.83 -6.07 -10.03
C LEU A 181 -13.07 -4.58 -10.26
N TYR A 182 -14.26 -4.21 -10.72
CA TYR A 182 -14.61 -2.81 -10.95
C TYR A 182 -14.63 -2.01 -9.65
N CYS A 183 -15.31 -2.53 -8.63
CA CYS A 183 -15.43 -1.85 -7.34
C CYS A 183 -14.11 -1.89 -6.54
N PHE A 184 -13.33 -2.96 -6.68
CA PHE A 184 -11.98 -3.03 -6.14
C PHE A 184 -11.06 -1.97 -6.76
N ARG A 185 -11.10 -1.82 -8.08
CA ARG A 185 -10.39 -0.74 -8.78
C ARG A 185 -10.82 0.63 -8.27
N TRP A 186 -12.13 0.86 -8.12
CA TRP A 186 -12.67 2.11 -7.57
C TRP A 186 -12.13 2.38 -6.16
N GLY A 187 -12.10 1.36 -5.29
CA GLY A 187 -11.57 1.46 -3.94
C GLY A 187 -10.07 1.79 -3.90
N ILE A 188 -9.26 1.10 -4.71
CA ILE A 188 -7.81 1.36 -4.82
C ILE A 188 -7.57 2.81 -5.24
N GLN A 189 -8.29 3.27 -6.27
CA GLN A 189 -8.12 4.62 -6.82
C GLN A 189 -8.41 5.69 -5.76
N ASN A 190 -9.47 5.53 -4.98
CA ASN A 190 -9.90 6.53 -4.00
C ASN A 190 -9.09 6.51 -2.71
N ILE A 191 -8.65 5.33 -2.23
CA ILE A 191 -7.76 5.26 -1.07
C ILE A 191 -6.37 5.82 -1.42
N SER A 192 -5.83 5.45 -2.59
CA SER A 192 -4.51 5.91 -3.03
C SER A 192 -4.50 7.39 -3.39
N GLY A 193 -5.63 7.91 -3.90
CA GLY A 193 -5.80 9.30 -4.32
C GLY A 193 -6.48 10.21 -3.31
N PHE A 194 -6.64 9.77 -2.05
CA PHE A 194 -7.30 10.54 -0.98
C PHE A 194 -8.69 11.07 -1.33
N GLY A 195 -9.46 10.33 -2.13
CA GLY A 195 -10.81 10.73 -2.53
C GLY A 195 -10.90 12.04 -3.33
N THR A 196 -9.79 12.53 -3.88
CA THR A 196 -9.71 13.86 -4.53
C THR A 196 -10.62 14.03 -5.74
N ASN A 197 -10.95 12.95 -6.44
CA ASN A 197 -11.80 12.98 -7.63
C ASN A 197 -13.27 12.61 -7.35
N LEU A 198 -13.69 12.60 -6.08
CA LEU A 198 -15.07 12.27 -5.70
C LEU A 198 -15.96 13.51 -5.75
N GLN A 199 -16.98 13.46 -6.60
CA GLN A 199 -18.05 14.45 -6.63
C GLN A 199 -19.10 14.09 -5.59
N VAL A 200 -19.12 14.81 -4.47
CA VAL A 200 -20.03 14.52 -3.34
C VAL A 200 -21.36 15.27 -3.51
N SER A 201 -22.47 14.64 -3.14
CA SER A 201 -23.77 15.30 -3.06
C SER A 201 -23.94 16.04 -1.72
N THR A 202 -25.04 16.79 -1.56
CA THR A 202 -25.46 17.45 -0.32
C THR A 202 -25.84 16.49 0.82
N TYR A 203 -25.99 15.18 0.55
CA TYR A 203 -26.33 14.20 1.58
C TYR A 203 -25.21 14.01 2.61
N ALA A 204 -25.55 14.20 3.90
CA ALA A 204 -24.61 14.12 5.01
C ALA A 204 -23.88 12.77 5.10
N TRP A 205 -24.56 11.65 4.83
CA TRP A 205 -23.95 10.32 4.92
C TRP A 205 -22.89 10.08 3.82
N GLU A 206 -23.08 10.64 2.61
CA GLU A 206 -22.07 10.56 1.54
C GLU A 206 -20.82 11.31 1.95
N ASN A 207 -20.99 12.50 2.53
CA ASN A 207 -19.89 13.30 3.05
C ASN A 207 -19.13 12.56 4.16
N ILE A 208 -19.83 11.93 5.10
CA ILE A 208 -19.20 11.10 6.14
C ILE A 208 -18.41 9.94 5.51
N PHE A 209 -18.97 9.26 4.52
CA PHE A 209 -18.29 8.17 3.83
C PHE A 209 -17.00 8.61 3.12
N VAL A 210 -17.03 9.76 2.43
CA VAL A 210 -15.85 10.33 1.78
C VAL A 210 -14.80 10.77 2.80
N ILE A 211 -15.21 11.38 3.92
CA ILE A 211 -14.30 11.75 5.01
C ILE A 211 -13.56 10.51 5.54
N LEU A 212 -14.24 9.38 5.71
CA LEU A 212 -13.60 8.13 6.12
C LEU A 212 -12.56 7.68 5.09
N ILE A 213 -12.89 7.69 3.79
CA ILE A 213 -11.94 7.34 2.72
C ILE A 213 -10.68 8.22 2.80
N VAL A 214 -10.83 9.53 3.03
CA VAL A 214 -9.70 10.46 3.17
C VAL A 214 -8.84 10.10 4.37
N ILE A 215 -9.44 9.87 5.55
CA ILE A 215 -8.71 9.53 6.79
C ILE A 215 -7.89 8.24 6.60
N TYR A 216 -8.52 7.18 6.09
CA TYR A 216 -7.83 5.91 5.86
C TYR A 216 -6.80 6.00 4.73
N GLY A 217 -7.08 6.75 3.67
CA GLY A 217 -6.14 7.04 2.59
C GLY A 217 -4.88 7.74 3.10
N VAL A 218 -5.03 8.83 3.86
CA VAL A 218 -3.89 9.56 4.43
C VAL A 218 -3.11 8.69 5.42
N GLY A 219 -3.81 7.91 6.26
CA GLY A 219 -3.17 6.99 7.21
C GLY A 219 -2.33 5.92 6.51
N THR A 220 -2.89 5.27 5.49
CA THR A 220 -2.17 4.23 4.71
C THR A 220 -0.99 4.81 3.95
N PHE A 221 -1.14 5.99 3.33
CA PHE A 221 -0.05 6.64 2.60
C PHE A 221 1.08 7.09 3.53
N THR A 222 0.75 7.67 4.68
CA THR A 222 1.75 8.08 5.69
C THR A 222 2.53 6.87 6.19
N PHE A 223 1.84 5.76 6.46
CA PHE A 223 2.48 4.51 6.86
C PHE A 223 3.40 3.95 5.76
N PHE A 224 2.95 3.97 4.51
CA PHE A 224 3.75 3.54 3.36
C PHE A 224 5.03 4.38 3.21
N ILE A 225 4.92 5.71 3.26
CA ILE A 225 6.07 6.62 3.20
C ILE A 225 7.05 6.33 4.33
N GLY A 226 6.55 6.16 5.57
CA GLY A 226 7.40 5.87 6.72
C GLY A 226 8.23 4.60 6.54
N ASN A 227 7.61 3.53 6.03
CA ASN A 227 8.30 2.27 5.75
C ASN A 227 9.32 2.40 4.60
N MET A 228 8.95 3.08 3.51
CA MET A 228 9.87 3.31 2.39
C MET A 228 11.09 4.15 2.81
N GLN A 229 10.90 5.16 3.64
CA GLN A 229 12.00 5.96 4.19
C GLN A 229 12.95 5.11 5.05
N ASN A 230 12.41 4.24 5.90
CA ASN A 230 13.22 3.35 6.75
C ASN A 230 14.01 2.33 5.93
N LEU A 231 13.37 1.74 4.92
CA LEU A 231 14.03 0.83 3.97
C LEU A 231 15.19 1.53 3.25
N MET A 232 14.95 2.73 2.73
CA MET A 232 15.99 3.49 2.02
C MET A 232 17.15 3.85 2.95
N LYS A 233 16.86 4.30 4.18
CA LYS A 233 17.89 4.55 5.21
C LYS A 233 18.71 3.30 5.49
N SER A 234 18.07 2.14 5.71
CA SER A 234 18.78 0.89 5.97
C SER A 234 19.69 0.46 4.82
N ALA A 235 19.24 0.65 3.56
CA ALA A 235 20.03 0.31 2.38
C ALA A 235 21.25 1.24 2.21
N ILE A 236 21.08 2.52 2.55
CA ILE A 236 22.19 3.51 2.56
C ILE A 236 23.19 3.16 3.66
N ASP A 237 22.71 2.84 4.86
CA ASP A 237 23.57 2.46 6.00
C ASP A 237 24.32 1.15 5.72
N GLU A 238 23.68 0.17 5.10
CA GLU A 238 24.34 -1.08 4.69
C GLU A 238 25.41 -0.83 3.63
N ARG A 239 25.13 0.00 2.63
CA ARG A 239 26.12 0.40 1.61
C ARG A 239 27.33 1.04 2.28
N ARG A 240 27.12 1.99 3.19
CA ARG A 240 28.18 2.68 3.92
C ARG A 240 29.02 1.71 4.76
N LYS A 241 28.37 0.82 5.52
CA LYS A 241 29.07 -0.23 6.30
C LYS A 241 29.92 -1.15 5.42
N ASN A 242 29.46 -1.45 4.20
CA ASN A 242 30.23 -2.25 3.26
C ASN A 242 31.42 -1.48 2.67
N GLU A 243 31.26 -0.20 2.36
CA GLU A 243 32.38 0.68 1.95
C GLU A 243 33.45 0.75 3.05
N ASP A 244 33.04 0.96 4.30
CA ASP A 244 33.96 0.97 5.45
C ASP A 244 34.68 -0.37 5.64
N ARG A 245 34.00 -1.50 5.40
CA ARG A 245 34.62 -2.84 5.45
C ARG A 245 35.67 -3.02 4.36
N VAL A 246 35.39 -2.59 3.13
CA VAL A 246 36.34 -2.67 2.01
C VAL A 246 37.57 -1.79 2.29
N ILE A 247 37.38 -0.57 2.78
CA ILE A 247 38.48 0.33 3.14
C ILE A 247 39.34 -0.30 4.26
N LYS A 248 38.73 -0.87 5.30
CA LYS A 248 39.47 -1.57 6.37
C LYS A 248 40.30 -2.74 5.84
N GLN A 249 39.76 -3.55 4.93
CA GLN A 249 40.48 -4.67 4.32
C GLN A 249 41.66 -4.19 3.47
N GLN A 250 41.46 -3.15 2.66
CA GLN A 250 42.53 -2.54 1.86
C GLN A 250 43.65 -1.97 2.74
N LEU A 251 43.30 -1.29 3.83
CA LEU A 251 44.27 -0.77 4.80
C LEU A 251 45.06 -1.90 5.47
N GLN A 252 44.39 -2.97 5.92
CA GLN A 252 45.07 -4.12 6.52
C GLN A 252 46.05 -4.79 5.54
N GLN A 253 45.65 -4.98 4.29
CA GLN A 253 46.53 -5.49 3.24
C GLN A 253 47.72 -4.54 3.03
N TRP A 254 47.47 -3.24 2.90
CA TRP A 254 48.53 -2.25 2.71
C TRP A 254 49.54 -2.22 3.88
N PHE A 255 49.06 -2.31 5.13
CA PHE A 255 49.93 -2.41 6.30
C PHE A 255 50.72 -3.72 6.36
N SER A 256 50.19 -4.83 5.82
CA SER A 256 50.92 -6.09 5.74
C SER A 256 52.00 -6.10 4.65
N PHE A 257 51.82 -5.34 3.57
CA PHE A 257 52.79 -5.25 2.46
C PHE A 257 53.81 -4.11 2.61
N GLY A 258 53.53 -3.09 3.44
CA GLY A 258 54.42 -1.93 3.63
C GLY A 258 55.12 -1.91 5.00
N LYS A 259 56.43 -1.64 5.04
CA LYS A 259 57.16 -1.25 6.27
C LYS A 259 56.69 0.13 6.75
N ILE A 260 55.50 0.19 7.34
CA ILE A 260 54.92 1.42 7.89
C ILE A 260 55.10 1.41 9.40
N SER A 261 55.72 2.46 9.96
CA SER A 261 55.96 2.60 11.41
C SER A 261 54.65 2.56 12.21
N GLU A 262 54.67 1.91 13.38
CA GLU A 262 53.50 1.67 14.25
C GLU A 262 52.73 2.94 14.63
N ASN A 263 53.43 4.07 14.87
CA ASN A 263 52.79 5.37 15.11
C ASN A 263 51.88 5.85 13.97
N LEU A 264 52.25 5.59 12.71
CA LEU A 264 51.44 5.99 11.56
C LEU A 264 50.20 5.10 11.42
N GLN A 265 50.30 3.81 11.80
CA GLN A 265 49.16 2.90 11.80
C GLN A 265 48.11 3.29 12.85
N ASN A 266 48.55 3.66 14.05
CA ASN A 266 47.65 4.10 15.12
C ASN A 266 46.95 5.41 14.77
N CYS A 267 47.66 6.37 14.16
CA CYS A 267 47.07 7.63 13.71
C CYS A 267 45.97 7.42 12.64
N ILE A 268 46.18 6.49 11.70
CA ILE A 268 45.18 6.17 10.66
C ILE A 268 43.96 5.45 11.26
N LYS A 269 44.16 4.56 12.24
CA LYS A 269 43.08 3.86 12.95
C LYS A 269 42.21 4.83 13.75
N GLU A 270 42.84 5.74 14.52
CA GLU A 270 42.14 6.76 15.29
C GLU A 270 41.37 7.73 14.38
N TYR A 271 41.97 8.16 13.27
CA TYR A 271 41.30 9.03 12.29
C TYR A 271 40.05 8.38 11.69
N HIS A 272 40.12 7.10 11.31
CA HIS A 272 38.96 6.37 10.78
C HIS A 272 37.86 6.16 11.84
N GLN A 273 38.23 5.89 13.10
CA GLN A 273 37.27 5.80 14.21
C GLN A 273 36.60 7.15 14.49
N TYR A 274 37.37 8.24 14.46
CA TYR A 274 36.88 9.59 14.70
C TYR A 274 35.95 10.08 13.57
N ASN A 275 36.34 9.92 12.29
CA ASN A 275 35.50 10.29 11.15
C ASN A 275 34.22 9.47 11.03
N GLY A 276 34.26 8.19 11.44
CA GLY A 276 33.08 7.32 11.49
C GLY A 276 32.01 7.79 12.48
N GLN A 277 32.39 8.60 13.47
CA GLN A 277 31.46 9.21 14.43
C GLN A 277 30.94 10.59 13.99
N GLN A 278 31.66 11.33 13.14
CA GLN A 278 31.37 12.73 12.83
C GLN A 278 30.92 13.06 11.40
N THR A 279 31.11 12.19 10.40
CA THR A 279 30.84 12.58 9.00
C THR A 279 29.38 12.45 8.57
N ARG A 280 28.59 13.48 8.90
CA ARG A 280 27.56 14.01 7.99
C ARG A 280 28.27 14.82 6.89
N GLY A 281 28.76 14.13 5.85
CA GLY A 281 29.17 14.72 4.57
C GLY A 281 30.24 15.83 4.63
N VAL A 282 31.53 15.47 4.61
CA VAL A 282 32.59 16.41 4.23
C VAL A 282 33.62 15.71 3.33
N ASP A 283 33.98 16.39 2.25
CA ASP A 283 34.84 15.96 1.15
C ASP A 283 36.30 15.73 1.58
N VAL A 284 36.83 14.55 1.24
CA VAL A 284 38.12 14.00 1.65
C VAL A 284 39.31 14.71 0.98
N LYS A 285 39.10 15.44 -0.12
CA LYS A 285 40.18 16.17 -0.81
C LYS A 285 40.63 17.47 -0.13
N SER A 286 39.78 18.11 0.67
CA SER A 286 40.09 19.38 1.33
C SER A 286 40.91 19.22 2.61
N LEU A 287 40.80 18.09 3.31
CA LEU A 287 41.47 17.87 4.59
C LEU A 287 42.96 17.50 4.47
N CYS A 288 43.38 16.86 3.37
CA CYS A 288 44.81 16.62 3.10
C CYS A 288 45.63 17.92 2.93
N ARG A 289 44.97 19.06 2.68
CA ARG A 289 45.62 20.38 2.67
C ARG A 289 45.75 21.01 4.06
N ASN A 290 44.97 20.56 5.04
CA ASN A 290 44.93 21.11 6.40
C ASN A 290 45.69 20.24 7.42
N LEU A 291 46.42 19.22 6.97
CA LEU A 291 47.34 18.48 7.83
C LEU A 291 48.38 19.47 8.39
N PRO A 292 48.63 19.51 9.72
CA PRO A 292 49.63 20.40 10.30
C PRO A 292 50.96 20.21 9.59
N LYS A 293 51.61 21.32 9.17
CA LYS A 293 52.85 21.30 8.37
C LYS A 293 53.91 20.35 8.95
N ASP A 294 53.94 20.19 10.27
CA ASP A 294 54.91 19.37 10.99
C ASP A 294 54.71 17.86 10.81
N VAL A 295 53.47 17.40 10.64
CA VAL A 295 53.15 15.98 10.39
C VAL A 295 53.40 15.62 8.93
N GLY A 296 53.01 16.52 8.01
CA GLY A 296 53.27 16.37 6.57
C GLY A 296 54.77 16.41 6.22
N ASN A 297 55.53 17.29 6.86
CA ASN A 297 56.99 17.40 6.66
C ASN A 297 57.74 16.22 7.26
N ASN A 298 57.36 15.72 8.45
CA ASN A 298 57.99 14.53 9.02
C ASN A 298 57.74 13.27 8.18
N LEU A 299 56.54 13.14 7.58
CA LEU A 299 56.22 12.03 6.71
C LEU A 299 57.01 12.10 5.39
N LYS A 300 57.08 13.28 4.74
CA LYS A 300 57.91 13.52 3.55
C LYS A 300 59.39 13.27 3.82
N HIS A 301 59.91 13.72 4.97
CA HIS A 301 61.30 13.54 5.34
C HIS A 301 61.64 12.07 5.62
N LYS A 302 60.76 11.33 6.31
CA LYS A 302 60.95 9.88 6.54
C LYS A 302 60.88 9.07 5.25
N LEU A 303 59.92 9.36 4.36
CA LEU A 303 59.81 8.70 3.06
C LEU A 303 61.01 8.99 2.15
N CYS A 304 61.55 10.21 2.19
CA CYS A 304 62.74 10.59 1.42
C CYS A 304 64.02 9.92 1.96
N LEU A 305 64.14 9.75 3.28
CA LEU A 305 65.26 9.02 3.91
C LEU A 305 65.22 7.51 3.61
N GLU A 306 64.03 6.91 3.64
CA GLU A 306 63.81 5.51 3.24
C GLU A 306 64.19 5.27 1.77
N LEU A 307 63.80 6.17 0.87
CA LEU A 307 64.16 6.09 -0.56
C LEU A 307 65.66 6.28 -0.81
N LYS A 308 66.34 7.17 -0.06
CA LYS A 308 67.80 7.33 -0.12
C LYS A 308 68.55 6.09 0.37
N LYS A 309 68.11 5.49 1.48
CA LYS A 309 68.68 4.23 1.99
C LYS A 309 68.48 3.07 1.01
N LYS A 310 67.38 3.06 0.25
CA LYS A 310 67.13 2.04 -0.78
C LYS A 310 68.01 2.22 -2.01
N LYS A 311 68.39 3.47 -2.35
CA LYS A 311 69.34 3.77 -3.43
C LYS A 311 70.80 3.46 -3.06
N SER A 312 71.18 3.56 -1.79
CA SER A 312 72.54 3.23 -1.33
C SER A 312 72.82 1.74 -1.14
N VAL A 313 71.82 0.88 -1.36
CA VAL A 313 71.93 -0.60 -1.28
C VAL A 313 71.93 -1.24 -2.68
N LEU A 314 71.81 -0.43 -3.75
CA LEU A 314 71.78 -0.88 -5.15
C LEU A 314 72.98 -0.37 -5.97
N TYR A 315 74.07 0.05 -5.31
CA TYR A 315 75.36 0.35 -5.93
C TYR A 315 76.49 -0.36 -5.19
#